data_AF-A0A392QZQ5-F1
#
_entry.id   AF-A0A392QZQ5-F1
#
_cell.length_a   1.000
_cell.length_b   1.000
_cell.length_c   1.000
_cell.angle_alpha   90.00
_cell.angle_beta   90.00
_cell.angle_gamma   90.00
#
_symmetry.space_group_name_H-M   'P 1'
#
loop_
_entity.id
_entity.type
_entity.pdbx_description
1 polymer ?
#
loop_
_entity_poly.entity_id
_entity_poly.type
_entity_poly.pdbx_seq_one_letter_code
_entity_poly.pdbx_strand_id
1 'polypeptide(L)' 'KYPAVQEKVAEEVREATSTKTVSSCTEFVLSVTDEAMEKMNYLHATLTETLRLYPAVPVVRLTLKIKGVSDV' A
#
# COMPACT_ATOMS: atom_id res chain seq x y z
N LYS A 1 -12.57 -3.67 -11.21
CA LYS A 1 -11.71 -4.82 -11.62
C LYS A 1 -11.05 -5.34 -10.35
N TYR A 2 -11.24 -6.60 -9.97
CA TYR A 2 -10.82 -7.26 -8.71
C TYR A 2 -11.68 -7.00 -7.44
N PRO A 3 -12.98 -7.34 -7.47
CA PRO A 3 -13.85 -7.23 -6.29
C PRO A 3 -13.38 -8.08 -5.09
N ALA A 4 -12.81 -9.27 -5.32
CA ALA A 4 -12.33 -10.14 -4.25
C ALA A 4 -11.15 -9.55 -3.46
N VAL A 5 -10.28 -8.77 -4.12
CA VAL A 5 -9.15 -8.08 -3.45
C VAL A 5 -9.69 -6.91 -2.63
N GLN A 6 -10.66 -6.17 -3.17
CA GLN A 6 -11.31 -5.06 -2.48
C GLN A 6 -12.07 -5.53 -1.23
N GLU A 7 -12.77 -6.66 -1.32
CA GLU A 7 -13.49 -7.25 -0.20
C GLU A 7 -12.53 -7.67 0.92
N LYS A 8 -11.42 -8.35 0.58
CA LYS A 8 -10.39 -8.71 1.56
C LYS A 8 -9.74 -7.51 2.25
N VAL A 9 -9.42 -6.46 1.49
CA VAL A 9 -8.88 -5.22 2.07
C VAL A 9 -9.92 -4.56 2.98
N ALA A 10 -11.20 -4.53 2.58
CA ALA A 10 -12.25 -3.94 3.39
C ALA A 10 -12.52 -4.72 4.69
N GLU A 11 -12.42 -6.04 4.66
CA GLU A 11 -12.50 -6.91 5.83
C GLU A 11 -11.34 -6.63 6.80
N GLU A 12 -10.10 -6.62 6.30
CA GLU A 12 -8.91 -6.35 7.11
C GLU A 12 -8.94 -4.94 7.72
N VAL A 13 -9.42 -3.93 6.98
CA VAL A 13 -9.61 -2.58 7.51
C VAL A 13 -10.64 -2.58 8.64
N ARG A 14 -11.77 -3.26 8.49
CA ARG A 14 -12.79 -3.36 9.56
C ARG A 14 -12.27 -4.07 10.81
N GLU A 15 -11.45 -5.09 10.64
CA GLU A 15 -10.84 -5.83 11.75
C GLU A 15 -9.79 -4.99 12.48
N ALA A 16 -8.89 -4.34 11.75
CA ALA A 16 -7.82 -3.51 12.32
C ALA A 16 -8.37 -2.26 13.03
N THR A 17 -9.41 -1.65 12.47
CA THR A 17 -10.03 -0.41 12.97
C THR A 17 -11.16 -0.70 13.99
N SER A 18 -11.50 -1.98 14.21
CA SER A 18 -12.56 -2.44 15.15
C SER A 18 -13.91 -1.71 15.03
N THR A 19 -14.19 -1.09 13.87
CA THR A 19 -15.38 -0.27 13.63
C THR A 19 -16.39 -1.09 12.85
N LYS A 20 -17.52 -1.42 13.48
CA LYS A 20 -18.63 -2.15 12.83
C LYS A 20 -19.38 -1.30 11.81
N THR A 21 -19.42 0.02 12.03
CA THR A 21 -20.13 1.01 11.23
C THR A 21 -19.42 2.33 11.38
N VAL A 22 -18.76 2.76 10.31
CA VAL A 22 -18.19 4.10 10.20
C VAL A 22 -19.36 5.02 9.83
N SER A 23 -19.77 5.91 10.74
CA SER A 23 -20.89 6.83 10.46
C SER A 23 -20.45 8.05 9.65
N SER A 24 -19.17 8.43 9.78
CA SER A 24 -18.57 9.58 9.12
C SER A 24 -17.11 9.31 8.74
N CYS A 25 -16.66 9.94 7.65
CA CYS A 25 -15.25 9.92 7.23
C CYS A 25 -14.30 10.38 8.36
N THR A 26 -14.74 11.31 9.22
CA THR A 26 -13.94 11.78 10.37
C THR A 26 -13.72 10.70 11.42
N GLU A 27 -14.72 9.87 11.71
CA GLU A 27 -14.57 8.73 12.64
C GLU A 27 -13.65 7.66 12.06
N PHE A 28 -13.69 7.47 10.73
CA PHE A 28 -12.74 6.57 10.06
C PHE A 28 -11.31 7.03 10.26
N VAL A 29 -11.03 8.31 9.95
CA VAL A 29 -9.66 8.86 10.09
C VAL A 29 -9.17 8.74 11.53
N LEU A 30 -10.03 8.97 12.53
CA LEU A 30 -9.67 8.83 13.95
C LEU A 30 -9.37 7.39 14.38
N SER A 31 -9.91 6.40 13.67
CA SER A 31 -9.76 4.99 14.01
C SER A 31 -8.67 4.29 13.19
N VAL A 32 -8.18 4.93 12.12
CA VAL A 32 -6.94 4.57 11.43
C VAL A 32 -5.76 5.10 12.25
N THR A 33 -5.38 4.36 13.29
CA THR A 33 -4.16 4.63 14.07
C THR A 33 -2.96 3.88 13.49
N ASP A 34 -1.75 4.22 13.92
CA ASP A 34 -0.52 3.54 13.48
C ASP A 34 -0.58 2.03 13.83
N GLU A 35 -1.15 1.67 14.98
CA GLU A 35 -1.32 0.27 15.39
C GLU A 35 -2.37 -0.47 14.55
N ALA A 36 -3.38 0.24 14.04
CA ALA A 36 -4.33 -0.33 13.09
C ALA A 36 -3.67 -0.53 11.72
N MET A 37 -2.85 0.43 11.28
CA MET A 37 -2.10 0.36 10.03
C MET A 37 -1.08 -0.77 9.99
N GLU A 38 -0.46 -1.11 11.13
CA GLU A 38 0.47 -2.24 11.24
C GLU A 38 -0.24 -3.60 11.07
N LYS A 39 -1.54 -3.67 11.39
CA LYS A 39 -2.34 -4.90 11.25
C LYS A 39 -2.88 -5.13 9.82
N MET A 40 -2.87 -4.10 8.97
CA MET A 40 -3.42 -4.16 7.60
C MET A 40 -2.39 -4.68 6.56
N ASN A 41 -1.91 -5.91 6.75
CA ASN A 41 -0.89 -6.55 5.92
C ASN A 41 -1.29 -6.70 4.44
N TYR A 42 -2.54 -7.03 4.16
CA TYR A 42 -3.05 -7.22 2.80
C TYR A 42 -3.22 -5.89 2.06
N LEU A 43 -3.57 -4.82 2.77
CA LEU A 43 -3.53 -3.45 2.25
C LEU A 43 -2.11 -3.05 1.82
N HIS A 44 -1.10 -3.28 2.66
CA HIS A 44 0.30 -3.02 2.32
C HIS A 44 0.76 -3.82 1.10
N ALA A 45 0.40 -5.10 1.02
CA ALA A 45 0.73 -5.95 -0.12
C ALA A 45 0.08 -5.45 -1.42
N THR A 46 -1.18 -5.01 -1.36
CA THR A 46 -1.92 -4.49 -2.52
C THR A 46 -1.33 -3.18 -3.03
N LEU A 47 -0.96 -2.27 -2.12
CA LEU A 47 -0.30 -1.00 -2.48
C LEU A 47 1.09 -1.27 -3.08
N THR A 48 1.86 -2.17 -2.46
CA THR A 48 3.19 -2.58 -2.95
C THR A 48 3.10 -3.14 -4.36
N GLU A 49 2.15 -4.04 -4.62
CA GLU A 49 1.96 -4.63 -5.94
C GLU A 49 1.48 -3.59 -6.97
N THR A 50 0.64 -2.63 -6.55
CA THR A 50 0.23 -1.51 -7.40
C THR A 50 1.43 -0.66 -7.81
N LEU A 51 2.32 -0.33 -6.87
CA LEU A 51 3.54 0.43 -7.15
C LEU A 51 4.57 -0.37 -7.96
N ARG A 52 4.60 -1.70 -7.85
CA ARG A 52 5.42 -2.57 -8.70
C ARG A 52 4.96 -2.55 -10.16
N LEU A 53 3.64 -2.54 -10.39
CA LEU A 53 3.03 -2.48 -11.73
C LEU A 53 3.04 -1.06 -12.32
N TYR A 54 2.83 -0.06 -11.47
CA TYR A 54 2.73 1.35 -11.84
C TYR A 54 3.65 2.18 -10.94
N PRO A 55 4.96 2.16 -11.20
CA PRO A 55 5.90 2.90 -10.37
C PRO A 55 5.64 4.40 -10.54
N ALA A 56 5.40 5.10 -9.42
CA ALA A 56 5.09 6.53 -9.40
C ALA A 56 6.24 7.39 -9.96
N VAL A 57 7.46 6.89 -9.86
CA VAL A 57 8.63 7.41 -10.56
C VAL A 57 9.03 6.36 -11.57
N PRO A 58 9.13 6.67 -12.88
CA PRO A 58 9.71 5.73 -13.82
C PRO A 58 11.08 5.35 -13.28
N VAL A 59 11.36 4.06 -13.15
CA VAL A 59 12.72 3.56 -12.95
C VAL A 59 13.51 3.85 -14.23
N VAL A 60 13.78 5.14 -14.46
CA VAL A 60 14.75 5.62 -15.43
C VAL A 60 16.02 4.88 -15.09
N ARG A 61 16.45 4.04 -16.02
CA ARG A 61 17.66 3.22 -16.08
C ARG A 61 18.87 3.80 -15.31
N LEU A 62 18.89 3.74 -13.98
CA LEU A 62 20.11 3.98 -13.21
C LEU A 62 21.05 2.77 -13.25
N THR A 63 20.60 1.63 -13.80
CA THR A 63 21.44 0.48 -14.15
C THR A 63 22.27 0.67 -15.43
N LEU A 64 22.12 1.78 -16.17
CA LEU A 64 22.98 2.12 -17.31
C LEU A 64 23.95 3.28 -17.02
N LYS A 65 24.65 3.29 -15.87
CA LYS A 65 25.93 4.02 -15.75
C LYS A 65 26.83 3.65 -14.57
N ILE A 66 26.72 2.43 -14.02
CA ILE A 66 27.69 1.89 -13.06
C ILE A 66 28.49 0.73 -13.68
N LYS A 67 28.85 0.88 -14.95
CA LYS A 67 29.89 0.09 -15.61
C LYS A 67 30.74 1.07 -16.42
N GLY A 68 31.67 1.72 -15.72
CA GLY A 68 32.49 2.79 -16.28
C GLY A 68 33.45 3.44 -15.27
N VAL A 69 33.92 2.70 -14.26
CA VAL A 69 35.11 3.07 -13.49
C VAL A 69 36.07 1.90 -13.60
N SER A 70 36.66 1.76 -14.77
CA SER A 70 37.87 0.98 -15.09
C SER A 70 38.10 1.13 -16.58
N ASP A 71 38.64 2.27 -17.00
CA ASP A 71 39.81 2.36 -17.87
C ASP A 71 40.15 3.85 -18.06
N VAL A 72 41.42 4.19 -17.77
CA VAL A 72 42.09 5.51 -17.64
C VAL A 72 42.13 6.15 -16.24
#